data_AF-A0A0G3BX05-F1
#
_entry.id   AF-A0A0G3BX05-F1
#
_cell.length_a   1.000
_cell.length_b   1.000
_cell.length_c   1.000
_cell.angle_alpha   90.00
_cell.angle_beta   90.00
_cell.angle_gamma   90.00
#
_symmetry.space_group_name_H-M   'P 1'
#
loop_
_entity.id
_entity.type
_entity.pdbx_description
1 polymer ?
#
loop_
_entity_poly.entity_id
_entity_poly.type
_entity_poly.pdbx_seq_one_letter_code
_entity_poly.pdbx_strand_id
1 'polypeptide(L)'
;MRLAFLPLTCLALGACGTLRVPDDRPQVGVNYQFERRHACGDGPYKMAMARLSRSSPRLELTQLPPQTRVVKVEMVDLDLLSFDHGGGEATVAQGGSATLPEGALKAWSGPCPPTGADHRYEMRVEARDAQGKSLASGKQVRTCCKQFEAR
;
A
#
# COMPACT_ATOMS: atom_id res chain seq x y z
N MET A 1 -68.37 4.88 -20.40
CA MET A 1 -67.54 4.57 -21.59
C MET A 1 -66.37 5.54 -21.55
N ARG A 2 -65.10 5.21 -21.29
CA ARG A 2 -64.29 3.98 -21.19
C ARG A 2 -63.32 4.16 -19.99
N LEU A 3 -63.15 3.14 -19.15
CA LEU A 3 -62.02 3.07 -18.22
C LEU A 3 -60.82 2.49 -18.97
N ALA A 4 -59.72 3.23 -19.03
CA ALA A 4 -58.44 2.76 -19.57
C ALA A 4 -57.58 2.23 -18.41
N PHE A 5 -57.32 0.92 -18.39
CA PHE A 5 -56.31 0.30 -17.56
C PHE A 5 -54.96 0.39 -18.28
N LEU A 6 -53.94 0.96 -17.63
CA LEU A 6 -52.54 0.80 -18.05
C LEU A 6 -51.87 -0.26 -17.16
N PRO A 7 -51.16 -1.25 -17.74
CA PRO A 7 -50.45 -2.26 -16.97
C PRO A 7 -49.16 -1.69 -16.39
N LEU A 8 -48.95 -1.92 -15.09
CA LEU A 8 -47.73 -1.57 -14.38
C LEU A 8 -46.67 -2.65 -14.67
N THR A 9 -45.79 -2.38 -15.62
CA THR A 9 -44.66 -3.26 -15.95
C THR A 9 -43.55 -3.05 -14.91
N CYS A 10 -43.45 -3.95 -13.92
CA CYS A 10 -42.30 -4.03 -13.04
C CYS A 10 -41.11 -4.67 -13.77
N LEU A 11 -40.21 -3.88 -14.35
CA LEU A 11 -38.86 -4.33 -14.69
C LEU A 11 -38.04 -4.46 -13.40
N ALA A 12 -37.85 -5.69 -12.93
CA ALA A 12 -36.87 -5.98 -11.90
C ALA A 12 -35.49 -6.18 -12.57
N LEU A 13 -34.68 -5.13 -12.61
CA LEU A 13 -33.27 -5.21 -12.99
C LEU A 13 -32.47 -5.78 -11.81
N GLY A 14 -32.11 -7.05 -11.90
CA GLY A 14 -31.15 -7.70 -10.99
C GLY A 14 -29.74 -7.18 -11.23
N ALA A 15 -29.32 -6.16 -10.47
CA ALA A 15 -27.93 -5.73 -10.43
C ALA A 15 -27.14 -6.66 -9.50
N CYS A 16 -26.34 -7.54 -10.07
CA CYS A 16 -25.29 -8.26 -9.33
C CYS A 16 -24.17 -7.27 -8.99
N GLY A 17 -24.41 -6.42 -8.00
CA GLY A 17 -23.37 -5.56 -7.44
C GLY A 17 -22.41 -6.39 -6.61
N THR A 18 -21.11 -6.34 -6.92
CA THR A 18 -20.06 -6.80 -6.01
C THR A 18 -20.22 -6.05 -4.69
N LEU A 19 -20.74 -6.72 -3.67
CA LEU A 19 -20.88 -6.15 -2.34
C LEU A 19 -19.47 -5.87 -1.81
N ARG A 20 -19.07 -4.59 -1.84
CA ARG A 20 -17.86 -4.16 -1.13
C ARG A 20 -18.18 -4.27 0.36
N VAL A 21 -17.74 -5.37 0.99
CA VAL A 21 -17.77 -5.50 2.45
C VAL A 21 -16.81 -4.43 2.99
N PRO A 22 -17.31 -3.40 3.70
CA PRO A 22 -16.44 -2.41 4.32
C PRO A 22 -15.50 -3.13 5.30
N ASP A 23 -14.20 -2.83 5.25
CA ASP A 23 -13.27 -3.29 6.28
C ASP A 23 -13.56 -2.49 7.55
N ASP A 24 -14.24 -3.12 8.51
CA ASP A 24 -14.64 -2.56 9.79
C ASP A 24 -13.50 -2.58 10.81
N ARG A 25 -12.33 -3.11 10.44
CA ARG A 25 -11.16 -3.11 11.32
C ARG A 25 -10.63 -1.68 11.53
N PRO A 26 -10.08 -1.40 12.72
CA PRO A 26 -9.36 -0.15 12.95
C PRO A 26 -8.29 0.06 11.86
N GLN A 27 -8.24 1.26 11.30
CA GLN A 27 -7.31 1.58 10.22
C GLN A 27 -6.06 2.28 10.75
N VAL A 28 -4.90 1.82 10.31
CA VAL A 28 -3.62 2.50 10.51
C VAL A 28 -3.46 3.55 9.41
N GLY A 29 -3.17 4.80 9.79
CA GLY A 29 -2.77 5.81 8.84
C GLY A 29 -1.34 5.54 8.37
N VAL A 30 -1.13 5.48 7.05
CA VAL A 30 0.18 5.22 6.44
C VAL A 30 0.56 6.39 5.54
N ASN A 31 1.70 7.03 5.82
CA ASN A 31 2.24 8.07 4.96
C ASN A 31 3.72 7.81 4.67
N TYR A 32 4.10 7.97 3.41
CA TYR A 32 5.46 7.84 2.93
C TYR A 32 5.59 8.55 1.58
N GLN A 33 6.84 8.78 1.18
CA GLN A 33 7.20 9.24 -0.16
C GLN A 33 8.43 8.50 -0.64
N PHE A 34 8.47 8.17 -1.94
CA PHE A 34 9.71 7.74 -2.56
C PHE A 34 10.59 8.94 -2.88
N GLU A 35 11.89 8.70 -2.91
CA GLU A 35 12.92 9.65 -3.30
C GLU A 35 13.88 8.92 -4.24
N ARG A 36 14.76 9.64 -4.95
CA ARG A 36 15.64 9.05 -5.95
C ARG A 36 16.45 7.85 -5.44
N ARG A 37 16.93 7.94 -4.19
CA ARG A 37 17.72 6.89 -3.52
C ARG A 37 16.92 5.63 -3.14
N HIS A 38 15.60 5.72 -3.13
CA HIS A 38 14.72 4.57 -2.90
C HIS A 38 14.44 3.78 -4.18
N ALA A 39 14.67 4.37 -5.37
CA ALA A 39 14.51 3.72 -6.65
C ALA A 39 15.81 3.07 -7.15
N CYS A 40 15.73 2.16 -8.12
CA CYS A 40 16.90 1.44 -8.63
C CYS A 40 17.85 2.29 -9.50
N GLY A 41 19.16 2.01 -9.43
CA GLY A 41 20.23 2.62 -10.25
C GLY A 41 20.41 4.14 -10.11
N ASP A 42 21.40 4.75 -10.78
CA ASP A 42 21.72 6.19 -10.72
C ASP A 42 21.56 6.93 -12.07
N GLY A 43 20.98 6.30 -13.09
CA GLY A 43 20.81 6.84 -14.46
C GLY A 43 19.56 6.26 -15.13
N PRO A 44 19.31 6.46 -16.44
CA PRO A 44 18.05 6.07 -17.09
C PRO A 44 17.74 4.61 -16.73
N TYR A 45 16.54 4.39 -16.16
CA TYR A 45 16.16 3.16 -15.46
C TYR A 45 16.25 1.93 -16.36
N LYS A 46 17.45 1.37 -16.52
CA LYS A 46 17.61 0.03 -17.06
C LYS A 46 17.16 -0.91 -15.96
N MET A 47 16.06 -1.64 -16.18
CA MET A 47 15.61 -2.73 -15.32
C MET A 47 16.82 -3.58 -14.93
N ALA A 48 17.34 -3.37 -13.72
CA ALA A 48 18.58 -3.97 -13.27
C ALA A 48 18.33 -4.44 -11.84
N MET A 49 17.87 -5.68 -11.71
CA MET A 49 17.60 -6.32 -10.41
C MET A 49 18.82 -6.29 -9.48
N ALA A 50 20.04 -6.30 -10.04
CA ALA A 50 21.29 -6.13 -9.31
C ALA A 50 21.50 -4.73 -8.69
N ARG A 51 20.62 -3.76 -8.99
CA ARG A 51 20.73 -2.35 -8.57
C ARG A 51 19.47 -1.84 -7.85
N LEU A 52 18.66 -2.75 -7.32
CA LEU A 52 17.52 -2.38 -6.48
C LEU A 52 18.02 -1.68 -5.21
N SER A 53 17.39 -0.57 -4.86
CA SER A 53 17.67 0.06 -3.57
C SER A 53 17.25 -0.88 -2.45
N ARG A 54 18.13 -1.04 -1.45
CA ARG A 54 17.85 -1.75 -0.20
C ARG A 54 17.38 -0.80 0.91
N SER A 55 17.26 0.49 0.61
CA SER A 55 16.80 1.50 1.56
C SER A 55 15.30 1.72 1.39
N SER A 56 14.51 1.27 2.37
CA SER A 56 13.08 1.59 2.42
C SER A 56 12.89 3.08 2.72
N PRO A 57 11.83 3.73 2.21
CA PRO A 57 11.55 5.11 2.60
C PRO A 57 11.26 5.22 4.10
N ARG A 58 11.30 6.44 4.62
CA ARG A 58 10.69 6.76 5.92
C ARG A 58 9.18 6.54 5.84
N LEU A 59 8.61 5.87 6.85
CA LEU A 59 7.15 5.75 7.02
C LEU A 59 6.72 6.48 8.28
N GLU A 60 5.65 7.26 8.16
CA GLU A 60 4.91 7.84 9.28
C GLU A 60 3.62 7.05 9.46
N LEU A 61 3.47 6.45 10.64
CA LEU A 61 2.31 5.65 11.02
C LEU A 61 1.49 6.38 12.07
N THR A 62 0.17 6.43 11.88
CA THR A 62 -0.76 7.03 12.82
C THR A 62 -1.91 6.09 13.14
N GLN A 63 -2.64 6.38 14.22
CA GLN A 63 -3.80 5.59 14.66
C GLN A 63 -3.44 4.12 14.98
N LEU A 64 -2.21 3.87 15.44
CA LEU A 64 -1.82 2.54 15.92
C LEU A 64 -2.60 2.19 17.20
N PRO A 65 -3.24 1.01 17.29
CA PRO A 65 -3.89 0.58 18.53
C PRO A 65 -2.94 0.63 19.75
N PRO A 66 -3.41 0.97 20.96
CA PRO A 66 -2.54 1.11 22.14
C PRO A 66 -1.69 -0.13 22.47
N GLN A 67 -2.19 -1.33 22.20
CA GLN A 67 -1.46 -2.59 22.43
C GLN A 67 -0.44 -2.92 21.34
N THR A 68 -0.29 -2.09 20.30
CA THR A 68 0.69 -2.34 19.22
C THR A 68 2.10 -2.39 19.78
N ARG A 69 2.85 -3.43 19.41
CA ARG A 69 4.28 -3.61 19.72
C ARG A 69 5.11 -3.88 18.49
N VAL A 70 4.50 -4.47 17.47
CA VAL A 70 5.15 -4.75 16.19
C VAL A 70 4.29 -4.19 15.08
N VAL A 71 4.93 -3.60 14.07
CA VAL A 71 4.28 -3.32 12.79
C VAL A 71 4.95 -4.18 11.73
N LYS A 72 4.14 -4.92 10.96
CA LYS A 72 4.59 -5.61 9.75
C LYS A 72 4.26 -4.76 8.55
N VAL A 73 5.23 -4.57 7.67
CA VAL A 73 5.12 -3.75 6.47
C VAL A 73 5.46 -4.60 5.25
N GLU A 74 4.67 -4.44 4.19
CA GLU A 74 4.88 -5.06 2.88
C GLU A 74 4.67 -4.01 1.79
N MET A 75 5.50 -4.03 0.75
CA MET A 75 5.25 -3.27 -0.47
C MET A 75 4.77 -4.20 -1.57
N VAL A 76 3.68 -3.81 -2.24
CA VAL A 76 3.15 -4.52 -3.41
C VAL A 76 3.16 -3.59 -4.61
N ASP A 77 3.75 -4.04 -5.71
CA ASP A 77 3.61 -3.37 -7.00
C ASP A 77 2.29 -3.79 -7.65
N LEU A 78 1.35 -2.85 -7.73
CA LEU A 78 0.02 -3.10 -8.28
C LEU A 78 0.01 -3.26 -9.81
N ASP A 79 1.12 -2.91 -10.46
CA ASP A 79 1.30 -3.01 -11.91
C ASP A 79 2.26 -4.16 -12.29
N LEU A 80 2.93 -4.79 -11.30
CA LEU A 80 3.72 -6.03 -11.44
C LEU A 80 3.59 -6.93 -10.20
N LEU A 81 2.42 -7.55 -10.02
CA LEU A 81 2.10 -8.35 -8.82
C LEU A 81 2.99 -9.61 -8.62
N SER A 82 3.73 -10.03 -9.63
CA SER A 82 4.62 -11.20 -9.54
C SER A 82 5.98 -10.88 -8.90
N PHE A 83 6.31 -9.60 -8.71
CA PHE A 83 7.58 -9.19 -8.11
C PHE A 83 7.42 -8.94 -6.61
N ASP A 84 8.20 -9.67 -5.81
CA ASP A 84 8.24 -9.48 -4.36
C ASP A 84 9.18 -8.31 -3.99
N HIS A 85 8.57 -7.18 -3.67
CA HIS A 85 9.29 -6.01 -3.17
C HIS A 85 9.69 -6.11 -1.69
N GLY A 86 9.13 -7.10 -0.99
CA GLY A 86 9.39 -7.39 0.40
C GLY A 86 8.88 -6.31 1.35
N GLY A 87 9.64 -6.07 2.42
CA GLY A 87 9.25 -5.24 3.54
C GLY A 87 10.00 -5.62 4.81
N GLY A 88 9.27 -5.71 5.92
CA GLY A 88 9.85 -6.13 7.19
C GLY A 88 8.97 -5.82 8.38
N GLU A 89 9.45 -6.22 9.55
CA GLU A 89 8.82 -5.90 10.82
C GLU A 89 9.66 -4.86 11.57
N ALA A 90 8.98 -3.98 12.30
CA ALA A 90 9.61 -3.02 13.20
C ALA A 90 8.92 -3.04 14.56
N THR A 91 9.71 -2.98 15.64
CA THR A 91 9.17 -2.79 16.99
C THR A 91 8.83 -1.33 17.20
N VAL A 92 7.68 -1.06 17.83
CA VAL A 92 7.25 0.28 18.24
C VAL A 92 7.16 0.36 19.76
N ALA A 93 7.55 1.49 20.34
CA ALA A 93 7.56 1.66 21.80
C ALA A 93 6.15 1.66 22.41
N GLN A 94 5.19 2.27 21.71
CA GLN A 94 3.78 2.38 22.13
C GLN A 94 2.88 2.60 20.90
N GLY A 95 1.57 2.41 21.08
CA GLY A 95 0.57 2.77 20.06
C GLY A 95 0.42 4.28 19.87
N GLY A 96 -0.60 4.71 19.12
CA GLY A 96 -0.81 6.09 18.70
C GLY A 96 -0.11 6.39 17.38
N SER A 97 1.18 6.70 17.41
CA SER A 97 1.97 6.97 16.22
C SER A 97 3.38 6.40 16.32
N ALA A 98 3.98 6.12 15.17
CA ALA A 98 5.36 5.68 15.07
C ALA A 98 5.99 6.17 13.76
N THR A 99 7.27 6.49 13.82
CA THR A 99 8.08 6.79 12.63
C THR A 99 9.05 5.65 12.42
N LEU A 100 8.96 4.98 11.27
CA LEU A 100 9.98 4.04 10.83
C LEU A 100 11.02 4.86 10.04
N PRO A 101 12.27 4.92 10.50
CA PRO A 101 13.30 5.64 9.78
C PRO A 101 13.56 5.00 8.41
N GLU A 102 14.17 5.77 7.53
CA GLU A 102 14.65 5.24 6.26
C GLU A 102 15.57 4.02 6.49
N GLY A 103 15.43 2.98 5.66
CA GLY A 103 16.19 1.74 5.78
C GLY A 103 15.79 0.85 6.97
N ALA A 104 14.66 1.13 7.64
CA ALA A 104 14.13 0.29 8.72
C ALA A 104 13.74 -1.12 8.24
N LEU A 105 13.20 -1.25 7.02
CA LEU A 105 12.71 -2.52 6.50
C LEU A 105 13.85 -3.32 5.86
N LYS A 106 14.20 -4.47 6.46
CA LYS A 106 15.43 -5.20 6.14
C LYS A 106 15.36 -6.09 4.91
N ALA A 107 14.17 -6.57 4.55
CA ALA A 107 13.96 -7.38 3.36
C ALA A 107 13.33 -6.53 2.26
N TRP A 108 13.99 -5.43 1.87
CA TRP A 108 13.43 -4.43 0.97
C TRP A 108 14.04 -4.46 -0.44
N SER A 109 13.20 -4.33 -1.45
CA SER A 109 13.57 -4.09 -2.85
C SER A 109 12.83 -2.85 -3.34
N GLY A 110 13.56 -1.76 -3.57
CA GLY A 110 12.96 -0.49 -3.98
C GLY A 110 12.29 -0.51 -5.36
N PRO A 111 11.45 0.50 -5.67
CA PRO A 111 10.83 0.66 -6.99
C PRO A 111 11.83 0.63 -8.15
N CYS A 112 11.46 -0.06 -9.21
CA CYS A 112 12.27 -0.15 -10.43
C CYS A 112 11.35 -0.40 -11.63
N PRO A 113 10.48 0.57 -11.99
CA PRO A 113 9.66 0.42 -13.19
C PRO A 113 10.53 0.53 -14.46
N PRO A 114 10.05 0.04 -15.62
CA PRO A 114 10.70 0.28 -16.90
C PRO A 114 10.93 1.77 -17.17
N THR A 115 11.96 2.10 -17.95
CA THR A 115 12.25 3.50 -18.34
C THR A 115 11.01 4.16 -18.95
N GLY A 116 10.71 5.39 -18.53
CA GLY A 116 9.58 6.19 -19.02
C GLY A 116 8.23 5.81 -18.43
N ALA A 117 8.17 4.81 -17.54
CA ALA A 117 6.96 4.31 -16.92
C ALA A 117 6.86 4.66 -15.43
N ASP A 118 5.62 4.73 -14.96
CA ASP A 118 5.29 4.77 -13.55
C ASP A 118 4.53 3.49 -13.18
N HIS A 119 4.83 2.95 -12.00
CA HIS A 119 4.05 1.91 -11.35
C HIS A 119 3.45 2.47 -10.05
N ARG A 120 2.36 1.86 -9.60
CA ARG A 120 1.66 2.14 -8.36
C ARG A 120 2.09 1.13 -7.31
N TYR A 121 2.72 1.60 -6.25
CA TYR A 121 3.16 0.78 -5.14
C TYR A 121 2.22 0.98 -3.96
N GLU A 122 1.64 -0.11 -3.44
CA GLU A 122 0.82 -0.13 -2.23
C GLU A 122 1.69 -0.55 -1.05
N MET A 123 1.90 0.37 -0.10
CA MET A 123 2.50 0.05 1.19
C MET A 123 1.39 -0.45 2.10
N ARG A 124 1.48 -1.70 2.56
CA ARG A 124 0.55 -2.34 3.50
C ARG A 124 1.20 -2.40 4.87
N VAL A 125 0.45 -2.06 5.90
CA VAL A 125 0.90 -2.07 7.29
C VAL A 125 -0.09 -2.87 8.12
N GLU A 126 0.43 -3.75 8.95
CA GLU A 126 -0.34 -4.51 9.94
C GLU A 126 0.23 -4.22 11.33
N ALA A 127 -0.60 -3.67 12.22
CA ALA A 127 -0.25 -3.44 13.61
C ALA A 127 -0.57 -4.68 14.43
N ARG A 128 0.39 -5.16 15.22
CA ARG A 128 0.31 -6.39 16.01
C ARG A 128 0.66 -6.17 17.47
N ASP A 129 0.03 -6.95 18.35
CA ASP A 129 0.43 -7.01 19.77
C ASP A 129 1.73 -7.81 19.98
N ALA A 130 2.15 -7.95 21.24
CA ALA A 130 3.37 -8.68 21.60
C ALA A 130 3.30 -10.18 21.30
N GLN A 131 2.10 -10.73 21.11
CA GLN A 131 1.84 -12.13 20.79
C GLN A 131 1.72 -12.35 19.27
N GLY A 132 1.85 -11.28 18.47
CA GLY A 132 1.75 -11.34 17.01
C GLY A 132 0.31 -11.29 16.49
N LYS A 133 -0.70 -11.04 17.34
CA LYS A 133 -2.09 -10.92 16.89
C LYS A 133 -2.29 -9.59 16.17
N SER A 134 -2.94 -9.65 15.01
CA SER A 134 -3.37 -8.48 14.25
C SER A 134 -4.39 -7.64 15.02
N LEU A 135 -4.12 -6.34 15.14
CA LEU A 135 -4.99 -5.37 15.83
C LEU A 135 -5.64 -4.38 14.86
N ALA A 136 -4.91 -4.01 13.80
CA ALA A 136 -5.32 -3.01 12.82
C ALA A 136 -4.51 -3.18 11.54
N SER A 137 -5.03 -2.68 10.43
CA SER A 137 -4.31 -2.64 9.16
C SER A 137 -4.47 -1.29 8.47
N GLY A 138 -3.48 -0.90 7.69
CA GLY A 138 -3.49 0.34 6.91
C GLY A 138 -2.82 0.12 5.58
N LYS A 139 -3.14 0.97 4.60
CA LYS A 139 -2.44 0.95 3.32
C LYS A 139 -2.40 2.32 2.67
N GLN A 140 -1.38 2.56 1.88
CA GLN A 140 -1.25 3.78 1.10
C GLN A 140 -0.57 3.51 -0.24
N VAL A 141 -1.14 4.09 -1.31
CA VAL A 141 -0.59 3.96 -2.66
C VAL A 141 0.23 5.20 -3.03
N ARG A 142 1.42 4.98 -3.59
CA ARG A 142 2.24 6.02 -4.22
C ARG A 142 2.68 5.58 -5.61
N THR A 143 2.69 6.53 -6.52
CA THR A 143 3.19 6.34 -7.89
C THR A 143 4.68 6.69 -7.94
N CYS A 144 5.48 5.89 -8.65
CA CYS A 144 6.91 6.10 -8.87
C CYS A 144 7.30 5.42 -10.20
N CYS A 145 8.30 5.85 -10.97
CA CYS A 145 9.41 6.73 -10.61
C CYS A 145 9.81 7.70 -11.73
N LYS A 146 8.93 7.93 -12.70
CA LYS A 146 9.19 8.79 -13.86
C LYS A 146 9.64 10.20 -13.44
N GLN A 147 9.13 10.69 -12.33
CA GLN A 147 9.54 11.98 -11.72
C GLN A 147 11.05 12.08 -11.41
N PHE A 148 11.76 10.96 -11.35
CA PHE A 148 13.19 10.89 -11.07
C PHE A 148 14.06 10.76 -12.34
N GLU A 149 13.47 10.58 -13.51
CA GLU A 149 14.18 10.50 -14.80
C GLU A 149 14.52 11.88 -15.37
N ALA A 150 13.77 12.92 -14.98
CA ALA A 150 13.81 14.24 -15.58
C ALA A 150 14.92 15.16 -15.03
N ARG A 151 16.06 14.62 -14.57
CA ARG A 151 17.18 15.41 -14.03
C ARG A 151 18.49 15.09 -14.72
#